data_AF-X0S657-F1
#
_entry.id   AF-X0S657-F1
#
_cell.length_a   1.000
_cell.length_b   1.000
_cell.length_c   1.000
_cell.angle_alpha   90.00
_cell.angle_beta   90.00
_cell.angle_gamma   90.00
#
_symmetry.space_group_name_H-M   'P 1'
#
loop_
_entity.id
_entity.type
_entity.pdbx_description
1 polymer ?
#
loop_
_entity_poly.entity_id
_entity_poly.type
_entity_poly.pdbx_seq_one_letter_code
_entity_poly.pdbx_strand_id
1 'polypeptide(L)'
;MLLDAGKLQQEDAEFKRKRHRREGKRGPYPEIPLYTAKDAEASFPLFSRSVKYEEPVRISDGLEASFHDAGHVLGSSMIKITVRQDGEERIILFSGDIG
;
A
#
# COMPACT_ATOMS: atom_id res chain seq x y z
N MET A 1 -0.73 8.05 -10.22
CA MET A 1 -0.36 6.63 -10.08
C MET A 1 -1.47 5.77 -9.46
N LEU A 2 -1.95 6.01 -8.22
CA LEU A 2 -3.01 5.16 -7.61
C LEU A 2 -4.34 5.21 -8.38
N LEU A 3 -4.79 6.40 -8.76
CA LEU A 3 -6.01 6.58 -9.56
C LEU A 3 -5.90 5.92 -10.94
N ASP A 4 -4.74 6.07 -11.59
CA ASP A 4 -4.46 5.46 -12.89
C ASP A 4 -4.46 3.93 -12.80
N ALA A 5 -3.88 3.37 -11.75
CA ALA A 5 -3.90 1.93 -11.51
C ALA A 5 -5.33 1.41 -11.33
N GLY A 6 -6.17 2.12 -10.57
CA GLY A 6 -7.59 1.78 -10.42
C GLY A 6 -8.34 1.84 -11.74
N LYS A 7 -8.09 2.87 -12.57
CA LYS A 7 -8.69 2.99 -13.91
C LYS A 7 -8.25 1.86 -14.85
N LEU A 8 -6.95 1.58 -14.92
CA LEU A 8 -6.40 0.48 -15.72
C LEU A 8 -7.02 -0.86 -15.33
N GLN A 9 -7.19 -1.10 -14.04
CA GLN A 9 -7.79 -2.34 -13.56
C GLN A 9 -9.26 -2.48 -13.99
N GLN A 10 -10.03 -1.39 -13.99
CA GLN A 10 -11.40 -1.38 -14.51
C GLN A 10 -11.43 -1.68 -16.01
N GLU A 11 -10.56 -1.03 -16.79
CA GLU A 11 -10.46 -1.24 -18.24
C GLU A 11 -10.06 -2.67 -18.59
N ASP A 12 -9.10 -3.26 -17.86
CA ASP A 12 -8.67 -4.65 -18.05
C ASP A 12 -9.79 -5.65 -17.75
N ALA A 13 -10.54 -5.44 -16.67
CA ALA A 13 -11.70 -6.27 -16.33
C ALA A 13 -12.79 -6.19 -17.41
N GLU A 14 -13.08 -4.99 -17.91
CA GLU A 14 -14.04 -4.80 -19.01
C GLU A 14 -13.59 -5.46 -20.31
N PHE A 15 -12.31 -5.31 -20.66
CA PHE A 15 -11.72 -5.92 -21.85
C PHE A 15 -11.80 -7.45 -21.77
N LYS A 16 -11.40 -8.02 -20.63
CA LYS A 16 -11.50 -9.46 -20.37
C LYS A 16 -12.94 -9.96 -20.48
N ARG A 17 -13.90 -9.24 -19.90
CA ARG A 17 -15.34 -9.57 -20.00
C ARG A 17 -15.85 -9.56 -21.43
N LYS A 18 -15.48 -8.55 -22.23
CA LYS A 18 -15.84 -8.45 -23.67
C LYS A 18 -15.24 -9.63 -24.45
N ARG A 19 -13.96 -9.94 -24.21
CA ARG A 19 -13.25 -11.06 -24.84
C ARG A 19 -13.88 -12.41 -24.51
N HIS A 20 -14.15 -12.70 -23.24
CA HIS A 20 -14.77 -13.94 -22.79
C HIS A 20 -16.17 -14.14 -23.38
N ARG A 21 -16.98 -13.08 -23.43
CA ARG A 21 -18.29 -13.11 -24.08
C ARG A 21 -18.19 -13.45 -25.57
N ARG A 22 -17.22 -12.88 -26.28
CA ARG A 22 -16.97 -13.18 -27.70
C ARG A 22 -16.49 -14.61 -27.93
N GLU A 23 -15.68 -15.15 -27.01
CA GLU A 23 -15.11 -16.50 -27.10
C GLU A 23 -16.02 -17.59 -26.50
N GLY A 24 -17.19 -17.24 -25.94
CA GLY A 24 -18.05 -18.18 -25.21
C GLY A 24 -17.38 -18.80 -23.97
N LYS A 25 -16.33 -18.17 -23.44
CA LYS A 25 -15.56 -18.66 -22.30
C LYS A 25 -16.11 -18.07 -21.01
N ARG A 26 -16.04 -18.87 -19.94
CA ARG A 26 -16.33 -18.42 -18.57
C ARG A 26 -15.18 -18.83 -17.68
N GLY A 27 -14.56 -17.87 -17.01
CA GLY A 27 -13.50 -18.14 -16.04
C GLY A 27 -14.07 -18.75 -14.74
N PRO A 28 -13.20 -19.31 -13.88
CA PRO A 28 -13.59 -19.77 -12.56
C PRO A 28 -14.03 -18.64 -11.61
N TYR A 29 -13.64 -17.39 -11.92
CA TYR A 29 -13.96 -16.20 -11.13
C TYR A 29 -14.64 -15.13 -12.01
N PRO A 30 -15.50 -14.27 -11.42
CA PRO A 30 -16.10 -13.15 -12.15
C PRO A 30 -15.07 -12.18 -12.73
N GLU A 31 -15.30 -11.68 -13.94
CA GLU A 31 -14.47 -10.66 -14.59
C GLU A 31 -14.81 -9.25 -14.05
N ILE A 32 -14.48 -9.02 -12.78
CA ILE A 32 -14.61 -7.74 -12.07
C ILE A 32 -13.23 -7.22 -11.64
N PRO A 33 -13.03 -5.90 -11.56
CA PRO A 33 -11.79 -5.33 -11.04
C PRO A 33 -11.66 -5.59 -9.52
N LEU A 34 -10.43 -5.65 -8.99
CA LEU A 34 -10.22 -5.78 -7.54
C LEU A 34 -10.56 -4.49 -6.80
N TYR A 35 -10.25 -3.35 -7.41
CA TYR A 35 -10.62 -2.02 -6.96
C TYR A 35 -10.81 -1.09 -8.16
N THR A 36 -11.43 0.05 -7.93
CA THR A 36 -11.74 1.06 -8.94
C THR A 36 -10.94 2.33 -8.69
N ALA A 37 -10.95 3.25 -9.66
CA ALA A 37 -10.41 4.60 -9.45
C ALA A 37 -11.08 5.31 -8.26
N LYS A 38 -12.36 5.03 -8.01
CA LYS A 38 -13.11 5.58 -6.86
C LYS A 38 -12.61 5.02 -5.53
N ASP A 39 -12.25 3.74 -5.50
CA ASP A 39 -11.69 3.12 -4.29
C ASP A 39 -10.29 3.70 -3.99
N ALA A 40 -9.49 3.94 -5.03
CA ALA A 40 -8.20 4.62 -4.90
C ALA A 40 -8.35 6.08 -4.42
N GLU A 41 -9.37 6.80 -4.89
CA GLU A 41 -9.69 8.15 -4.40
C GLU A 41 -10.11 8.13 -2.92
N ALA A 42 -10.91 7.14 -2.53
CA ALA A 42 -11.39 6.99 -1.15
C ALA A 42 -10.26 6.68 -0.14
N SER A 43 -9.08 6.24 -0.60
CA SER A 43 -7.94 6.02 0.29
C SER A 43 -7.17 7.31 0.63
N PHE A 44 -7.29 8.37 -0.17
CA PHE A 44 -6.50 9.58 0.02
C PHE A 44 -6.76 10.30 1.35
N PRO A 45 -8.02 10.43 1.82
CA PRO A 45 -8.30 11.03 3.13
C PRO A 45 -7.75 10.22 4.32
N LEU A 46 -7.36 8.97 4.12
CA LEU A 46 -6.82 8.11 5.19
C LEU A 46 -5.34 8.41 5.48
N PHE A 47 -4.64 9.12 4.57
CA PHE A 47 -3.29 9.58 4.81
C PHE A 47 -3.32 10.85 5.70
N SER A 48 -3.15 10.65 7.00
CA SER A 48 -3.34 11.70 8.01
C SER A 48 -2.17 12.68 8.15
N ARG A 49 -0.93 12.25 7.84
CA ARG A 49 0.27 13.08 7.94
C ARG A 49 1.36 12.61 7.00
N SER A 50 2.11 13.55 6.42
CA SER A 50 3.42 13.27 5.88
C SER A 50 4.40 13.05 7.03
N VAL A 51 5.35 12.14 6.81
CA VAL A 51 6.41 11.81 7.76
C VAL A 51 7.74 12.03 7.06
N LYS A 52 8.71 12.58 7.77
CA LYS A 52 10.07 12.74 7.26
C LYS A 52 10.90 11.53 7.65
N TYR A 53 11.95 11.28 6.86
CA TYR A 53 12.94 10.29 7.24
C TYR A 53 13.66 10.69 8.52
N GLU A 54 14.06 9.67 9.28
CA GLU A 54 14.78 9.73 10.54
C GLU A 54 14.05 10.45 11.70
N GLU A 55 12.92 11.11 11.44
CA GLU A 55 12.09 11.73 12.46
C GLU A 55 11.16 10.69 13.10
N PRO A 56 11.21 10.49 14.44
CA PRO A 56 10.30 9.58 15.14
C PRO A 56 8.86 10.09 15.11
N VAL A 57 7.96 9.15 14.90
CA VAL A 57 6.53 9.36 14.76
C VAL A 57 5.83 8.53 15.83
N ARG A 58 5.24 9.21 16.83
CA ARG A 58 4.45 8.53 17.87
C ARG A 58 3.18 7.95 17.25
N ILE A 59 3.00 6.64 17.39
CA ILE A 59 1.83 5.91 16.90
C ILE A 59 0.81 5.76 18.03
N SER A 60 1.27 5.36 19.21
CA SER A 60 0.50 5.27 20.45
C SER A 60 1.44 5.34 21.65
N ASP A 61 0.91 5.18 22.87
CA ASP A 61 1.75 5.06 24.07
C ASP A 61 2.65 3.82 23.97
N GLY A 62 3.95 4.03 24.23
CA GLY A 62 4.96 2.97 24.12
C GLY A 62 5.29 2.54 22.68
N LEU A 63 4.75 3.18 21.63
CA LEU A 63 4.98 2.79 20.24
C LEU A 63 5.40 3.98 19.37
N GLU A 64 6.62 3.91 18.83
CA GLU A 64 7.18 4.89 17.92
C GLU A 64 7.65 4.22 16.63
N ALA A 65 7.46 4.91 15.50
CA ALA A 65 7.99 4.48 14.21
C ALA A 65 8.91 5.57 13.64
N SER A 66 9.98 5.17 12.96
CA SER A 66 10.81 6.09 12.17
C SER A 66 11.08 5.46 10.81
N PHE A 67 11.08 6.29 9.77
CA PHE A 67 11.27 5.86 8.39
C PHE A 67 12.70 6.16 7.98
N HIS A 68 13.36 5.20 7.33
CA HIS A 68 14.74 5.32 6.86
C HIS A 68 14.75 5.01 5.38
N ASP A 69 15.61 5.67 4.61
CA ASP A 69 15.67 5.43 3.16
C ASP A 69 16.06 3.96 2.88
N ALA A 70 15.36 3.32 1.95
CA ALA A 70 15.60 1.93 1.56
C ALA A 70 16.37 1.80 0.24
N GLY A 71 16.62 2.91 -0.46
CA GLY A 71 17.41 2.95 -1.71
C GLY A 71 16.79 2.28 -2.94
N HIS A 72 15.59 1.68 -2.82
CA HIS A 72 14.97 0.91 -3.90
C HIS A 72 14.30 1.76 -4.98
N VAL A 73 13.39 2.66 -4.57
CA VAL A 73 12.70 3.61 -5.46
C VAL A 73 12.47 4.93 -4.72
N LEU A 74 12.15 6.01 -5.44
CA LEU A 74 11.86 7.29 -4.80
C LEU A 74 10.76 7.14 -3.74
N GLY A 75 11.07 7.49 -2.50
CA GLY A 75 10.14 7.37 -1.36
C GLY A 75 10.08 5.98 -0.73
N SER A 76 10.88 5.00 -1.17
CA SER A 76 11.01 3.71 -0.52
C SER A 76 11.63 3.86 0.86
N SER A 77 11.12 3.13 1.85
CA SER A 77 11.61 3.24 3.22
C SER A 77 11.57 1.93 4.00
N MET A 78 12.59 1.77 4.84
CA MET A 78 12.60 0.84 5.96
C MET A 78 11.85 1.48 7.13
N ILE A 79 11.09 0.69 7.87
CA ILE A 79 10.34 1.16 9.04
C ILE A 79 10.96 0.55 10.29
N LYS A 80 11.58 1.40 11.12
CA LYS A 80 12.07 1.02 12.44
C LYS A 80 11.00 1.33 13.48
N ILE A 81 10.49 0.31 14.13
CA ILE A 81 9.48 0.40 15.18
C ILE A 81 10.16 0.17 16.54
N THR A 82 10.00 1.12 17.44
CA THR A 82 10.43 0.99 18.83
C THR A 82 9.19 0.76 19.71
N VAL A 83 9.19 -0.36 20.43
CA VAL A 83 8.14 -0.77 21.37
C VAL A 83 8.70 -0.71 22.78
N ARG A 84 8.03 0.03 23.67
CA ARG A 84 8.36 0.15 25.09
C ARG A 84 7.19 -0.38 25.92
N GLN A 85 7.40 -1.49 26.61
CA GLN A 85 6.37 -2.13 27.43
C GLN A 85 7.02 -2.75 28.68
N ASP A 86 6.38 -2.61 29.84
CA ASP A 86 6.82 -3.22 31.11
C ASP A 86 8.29 -2.94 31.50
N GLY A 87 8.80 -1.77 31.11
CA GLY A 87 10.20 -1.36 31.35
C GLY A 87 11.21 -1.92 30.35
N GLU A 88 10.78 -2.73 29.39
CA GLU A 88 11.61 -3.23 28.29
C GLU A 88 11.44 -2.39 27.03
N GLU A 89 12.54 -2.19 26.30
CA GLU A 89 12.55 -1.62 24.95
C GLU A 89 12.90 -2.70 23.93
N ARG A 90 12.11 -2.80 22.86
CA ARG A 90 12.35 -3.70 21.72
C ARG A 90 12.29 -2.91 20.42
N ILE A 91 13.20 -3.22 19.51
CA ILE A 91 13.26 -2.60 18.19
C ILE A 91 12.97 -3.66 17.14
N ILE A 92 12.03 -3.37 16.25
CA ILE A 92 11.63 -4.21 15.12
C ILE A 92 11.87 -3.40 13.85
N LEU A 93 12.68 -3.94 12.93
CA LEU A 93 12.96 -3.31 11.64
C LEU A 93 12.27 -4.08 10.53
N PHE A 94 11.42 -3.40 9.76
CA PHE A 94 10.88 -3.89 8.50
C PHE A 94 11.65 -3.24 7.37
N SER A 95 12.41 -4.03 6.60
CA SER A 95 13.24 -3.49 5.53
C SER A 95 12.45 -3.00 4.31
N GLY A 96 11.27 -3.56 4.09
CA GLY A 96 10.63 -3.46 2.78
C GLY A 96 11.55 -4.04 1.69
N ASP A 97 11.40 -3.52 0.47
CA ASP A 97 12.30 -3.81 -0.64
C ASP A 97 13.53 -2.89 -0.55
N ILE A 98 14.71 -3.50 -0.49
CA ILE A 98 16.01 -2.82 -0.39
C ILE A 98 16.62 -2.72 -1.80
N GLY A 99 17.26 -1.59 -2.13
CA GLY A 99 18.00 -1.40 -3.38
C GLY A 99 19.17 -0.45 -3.25
#